data_AF-A0A950FCL9-F1
#
_entry.id   AF-A0A950FCL9-F1
#
_cell.length_a   1.000
_cell.length_b   1.000
_cell.length_c   1.000
_cell.angle_alpha   90.00
_cell.angle_beta   90.00
_cell.angle_gamma   90.00
#
_symmetry.space_group_name_H-M   'P 1'
#
loop_
_entity.id
_entity.type
_entity.pdbx_description
1 polymer ?
#
loop_
_entity_poly.entity_id
_entity_poly.type
_entity_poly.pdbx_seq_one_letter_code
_entity_poly.pdbx_strand_id
1 'polypeptide(L)' 'MQRVADVERRLDTRRKIQLGGLVIKAGLADEEPAVILGLLTATKRALDGENGAGHRRRWKESGDKAFNQM' A
#
# COMPACT_ATOMS: atom_id res chain seq x y z
N MET A 1 24.36 -2.29 -20.68
CA MET A 1 23.99 -2.88 -19.38
C MET A 1 23.69 -1.86 -18.28
N GLN A 2 24.44 -0.75 -18.16
CA GLN A 2 24.22 0.29 -17.11
C GLN A 2 22.84 1.00 -17.15
N ARG A 3 22.29 1.31 -18.34
CA ARG A 3 21.03 2.09 -18.45
C ARG A 3 19.79 1.36 -17.91
N VAL A 4 19.75 0.03 -17.93
CA VAL A 4 18.57 -0.75 -17.47
C VAL A 4 18.48 -0.74 -15.95
N ALA A 5 19.61 -0.98 -15.26
CA ALA A 5 19.68 -0.98 -13.79
C ALA A 5 19.30 0.40 -13.19
N ASP A 6 19.65 1.50 -13.87
CA ASP A 6 19.30 2.85 -13.43
C ASP A 6 17.80 3.13 -13.54
N VAL A 7 17.14 2.60 -14.58
CA VAL A 7 15.69 2.72 -14.77
C VAL A 7 14.95 1.91 -13.71
N GLU A 8 15.37 0.68 -13.43
CA GLU A 8 14.76 -0.18 -12.41
C GLU A 8 14.84 0.46 -11.02
N ARG A 9 16.00 1.02 -10.63
CA ARG A 9 16.16 1.73 -9.35
C ARG A 9 15.23 2.94 -9.23
N ARG A 10 15.07 3.72 -10.31
CA ARG A 10 14.17 4.90 -10.30
C ARG A 10 12.70 4.49 -10.14
N LEU A 11 12.28 3.43 -10.82
CA LEU A 11 10.91 2.90 -10.70
C LEU A 11 10.65 2.37 -9.29
N ASP A 12 11.60 1.64 -8.71
CA ASP A 12 11.52 1.13 -7.34
C ASP A 12 11.42 2.27 -6.31
N THR A 13 12.28 3.28 -6.39
CA THR A 13 12.22 4.46 -5.52
C THR A 13 10.86 5.14 -5.62
N ARG A 14 10.35 5.37 -6.84
CA ARG A 14 9.04 6.00 -7.04
C ARG A 14 7.92 5.17 -6.41
N ARG A 15 7.96 3.85 -6.58
CA ARG A 15 6.98 2.93 -6.00
C ARG A 15 7.01 2.96 -4.48
N LYS A 16 8.20 2.96 -3.87
CA LYS A 16 8.36 3.05 -2.41
C LYS A 16 7.82 4.37 -1.86
N ILE A 17 8.10 5.48 -2.53
CA ILE A 17 7.55 6.80 -2.17
C ILE A 17 6.02 6.79 -2.23
N GLN A 18 5.43 6.24 -3.30
CA GLN A 18 3.98 6.14 -3.44
C GLN A 18 3.37 5.30 -2.32
N LEU A 19 3.96 4.16 -1.98
CA LEU A 19 3.49 3.32 -0.87
C LEU A 19 3.58 4.05 0.47
N GLY A 20 4.68 4.77 0.74
CA GLY A 20 4.81 5.61 1.94
C GLY A 20 3.75 6.72 1.99
N GLY A 21 3.45 7.35 0.86
CA GLY A 21 2.38 8.36 0.76
C GLY A 21 1.00 7.81 1.12
N LEU A 22 0.71 6.53 0.81
CA LEU A 22 -0.54 5.88 1.22
C LEU A 22 -0.65 5.71 2.74
N VAL A 23 0.47 5.40 3.40
CA VAL A 23 0.53 5.25 4.87
C VAL A 23 0.20 6.59 5.54
N ILE A 24 0.81 7.68 5.07
CA ILE A 24 0.53 9.03 5.58
C ILE A 24 -0.93 9.41 5.32
N LYS A 25 -1.44 9.17 4.10
CA LYS A 25 -2.82 9.48 3.73
C LYS A 25 -3.84 8.68 4.54
N ALA A 26 -3.48 7.49 5.01
CA ALA A 26 -4.30 6.69 5.91
C ALA A 26 -4.27 7.17 7.37
N GLY A 27 -3.53 8.25 7.68
CA GLY A 27 -3.41 8.78 9.05
C GLY A 27 -2.49 7.96 9.94
N LEU A 28 -1.61 7.13 9.36
CA LEU A 28 -0.74 6.21 10.10
C LEU A 28 0.70 6.73 10.21
N ALA A 29 0.93 8.03 10.01
CA ALA A 29 2.27 8.61 9.99
C ALA A 29 2.98 8.55 11.36
N ASP A 30 2.21 8.66 12.44
CA ASP A 30 2.72 8.70 13.82
C ASP A 30 2.72 7.31 14.49
N GLU A 31 2.24 6.28 13.80
CA GLU A 31 2.19 4.91 14.31
C GLU A 31 3.56 4.23 14.26
N GLU A 32 3.80 3.30 15.20
CA GLU A 32 5.03 2.53 15.20
C GLU A 32 5.16 1.65 13.94
N PRO A 33 6.37 1.53 13.34
CA PRO A 33 6.56 0.72 12.14
C PRO A 33 6.07 -0.74 12.27
N ALA A 34 6.20 -1.32 13.46
CA ALA A 34 5.73 -2.67 13.75
C ALA A 34 4.19 -2.78 13.69
N VAL A 35 3.46 -1.75 14.12
CA VAL A 35 1.99 -1.68 14.05
C VAL A 35 1.54 -1.64 12.60
N ILE A 36 2.15 -0.76 11.80
CA ILE A 36 1.86 -0.64 10.36
C ILE A 36 2.13 -1.97 9.64
N LEU A 37 3.27 -2.60 9.92
CA LEU A 37 3.61 -3.90 9.34
C LEU A 37 2.62 -5.01 9.76
N GLY A 38 2.18 -5.01 11.02
CA GLY A 38 1.17 -5.94 11.53
C GLY A 38 -0.16 -5.79 10.78
N LEU A 39 -0.63 -4.55 10.60
CA LEU A 39 -1.85 -4.23 9.86
C LEU A 39 -1.76 -4.69 8.40
N LEU A 40 -0.66 -4.40 7.71
CA LEU A 40 -0.47 -4.81 6.32
C LEU A 40 -0.40 -6.34 6.17
N THR A 41 0.21 -7.02 7.14
CA THR A 41 0.31 -8.49 7.14
C THR A 41 -1.05 -9.15 7.38
N ALA A 42 -1.84 -8.64 8.34
CA ALA A 42 -3.20 -9.11 8.58
C ALA A 42 -4.08 -8.91 7.34
N THR A 43 -3.96 -7.75 6.71
CA THR A 43 -4.63 -7.41 5.46
C THR A 43 -4.25 -8.36 4.32
N LYS A 44 -2.96 -8.67 4.17
CA LYS A 44 -2.48 -9.65 3.17
C LYS A 44 -3.07 -11.04 3.39
N ARG A 45 -3.11 -11.52 4.64
CA ARG A 45 -3.73 -12.82 4.97
C ARG A 45 -5.21 -12.85 4.60
N ALA A 46 -5.95 -11.77 4.85
CA ALA A 46 -7.35 -11.68 4.45
C ALA A 46 -7.55 -11.65 2.92
N LEU A 47 -6.61 -11.09 2.15
CA LEU A 47 -6.63 -11.15 0.68
C LEU A 47 -6.33 -12.54 0.12
N ASP A 48 -5.55 -13.33 0.85
CA ASP A 48 -5.19 -14.69 0.44
C ASP A 48 -6.24 -15.73 0.85
N GLY A 49 -7.18 -15.36 1.73
CA GLY A 49 -8.28 -16.22 2.16
C GLY A 49 -9.38 -16.39 1.11
N GLU A 50 -10.34 -17.26 1.41
CA GLU A 50 -11.44 -17.66 0.51
C GLU A 50 -12.25 -16.48 -0.05
N ASN A 51 -12.43 -15.41 0.74
CA ASN A 51 -13.15 -14.20 0.33
C ASN A 51 -12.22 -13.06 -0.15
N GLY A 52 -11.00 -13.38 -0.60
CA GLY A 52 -10.00 -12.39 -1.00
C GLY A 52 -10.50 -11.41 -2.07
N ALA A 53 -11.30 -11.89 -3.03
CA ALA A 53 -11.92 -11.05 -4.06
C ALA A 53 -12.92 -10.04 -3.47
N GLY A 54 -13.73 -10.45 -2.49
CA GLY A 54 -14.65 -9.57 -1.78
C GLY A 54 -13.93 -8.51 -0.97
N HIS A 55 -12.85 -8.88 -0.28
CA HIS A 55 -11.98 -7.93 0.41
C HIS A 55 -11.36 -6.90 -0.54
N ARG A 56 -10.81 -7.35 -1.67
CA ARG A 56 -10.21 -6.47 -2.68
C ARG A 56 -11.22 -5.46 -3.23
N ARG A 57 -12.44 -5.89 -3.53
CA ARG A 57 -13.53 -4.99 -3.99
C ARG A 57 -13.85 -3.92 -2.94
N ARG A 58 -14.17 -4.33 -1.71
CA ARG A 58 -14.56 -3.40 -0.64
C ARG A 58 -13.45 -2.40 -0.29
N TRP A 59 -12.21 -2.86 -0.19
CA TRP A 59 -11.10 -1.97 0.14
C TRP A 59 -10.72 -1.04 -1.00
N LYS A 60 -10.87 -1.48 -2.25
CA LYS A 60 -10.73 -0.58 -3.40
C LYS A 60 -11.78 0.54 -3.33
N GLU A 61 -13.06 0.21 -3.14
CA GLU A 61 -14.14 1.21 -3.03
C GLU A 61 -13.90 2.18 -1.87
N SER A 62 -13.45 1.68 -0.72
CA SER A 62 -13.10 2.52 0.43
C SER A 62 -11.90 3.41 0.13
N GLY A 63 -10.87 2.87 -0.52
CA GLY A 63 -9.68 3.62 -0.93
C GLY A 63 -10.04 4.74 -1.90
N ASP A 64 -10.81 4.44 -2.95
CA ASP A 64 -11.27 5.42 -3.95
C ASP A 64 -12.03 6.58 -3.27
N LYS A 65 -12.88 6.28 -2.27
CA LYS A 65 -13.56 7.32 -1.47
C LYS A 65 -12.58 8.17 -0.66
N ALA A 66 -11.65 7.54 0.04
CA ALA A 66 -10.62 8.26 0.81
C ALA A 66 -9.72 9.13 -0.09
N PHE A 67 -9.52 8.72 -1.35
CA PHE A 67 -8.82 9.53 -2.34
C PHE A 67 -9.58 10.80 -2.73
N ASN A 68 -10.91 10.73 -2.79
CA ASN A 68 -11.78 11.82 -3.23
C ASN A 68 -12.22 12.79 -2.10
N GLN A 69 -11.97 12.44 -0.83
CA GLN A 69 -12.40 13.22 0.34
C GLN A 69 -11.32 14.15 0.91
N MET A 70 -10.15 14.24 0.27
CA MET A 70 -9.04 15.12 0.64
C MET A 70 -8.73 16.09 -0.50
#